data_AF-A0A0R3QPS6-F1
#
_entry.id   AF-A0A0R3QPS6-F1
#
_cell.length_a   1.000
_cell.length_b   1.000
_cell.length_c   1.000
_cell.angle_alpha   90.00
_cell.angle_beta   90.00
_cell.angle_gamma   90.00
#
_symmetry.space_group_name_H-M   'P 1'
#
loop_
_entity.id
_entity.type
_entity.pdbx_description
1 polymer ?
#
loop_
_entity_poly.entity_id
_entity_poly.type
_entity_poly.pdbx_seq_one_letter_code
_entity_poly.pdbx_strand_id
1 'polypeptide(L)' 'LIAKLTGHTARVNAVAWNPRLPQLVSCSDDCTVRIWSPLVGIDPSTIQQN' A
#
# COMPACT_ATOMS: atom_id res chain seq x y z
N LEU A 1 12.30 14.20 3.47
CA LEU A 1 11.13 13.31 3.64
C LEU A 1 10.19 13.56 2.47
N ILE A 2 9.84 12.53 1.68
CA ILE A 2 9.00 12.69 0.47
C ILE A 2 7.56 12.23 0.73
N ALA A 3 7.37 11.18 1.55
CA ALA A 3 6.05 10.72 1.97
C ALA A 3 6.12 10.01 3.33
N LYS A 4 4.99 9.91 4.01
CA LYS A 4 4.79 9.13 5.23
C LYS A 4 3.56 8.24 5.05
N LEU A 5 3.73 6.93 5.20
CA LEU A 5 2.64 5.95 5.14
C LEU A 5 2.13 5.70 6.55
N THR A 6 0.91 6.15 6.85
CA THR A 6 0.28 6.04 8.18
C THR A 6 -0.77 4.95 8.18
N GLY A 7 -0.87 4.18 9.26
CA GLY A 7 -1.94 3.20 9.43
C GLY A 7 -1.59 2.05 10.36
N HIS A 8 -0.33 1.63 10.44
CA HIS A 8 0.07 0.69 11.47
C HIS A 8 -0.01 1.34 12.85
N THR A 9 -0.59 0.62 13.82
CA THR A 9 -0.80 1.10 15.19
C THR A 9 0.24 0.54 16.17
N ALA A 10 1.12 -0.34 15.69
CA ALA A 10 2.25 -0.89 16.43
C ALA A 10 3.53 -0.90 15.57
N ARG A 11 4.58 -1.54 16.07
CA ARG A 11 5.90 -1.59 15.42
C ARG A 11 5.81 -2.32 14.08
N VAL A 12 6.35 -1.70 13.03
CA VAL A 12 6.59 -2.37 11.75
C VAL A 12 7.83 -3.25 11.87
N ASN A 13 7.68 -4.55 11.62
CA ASN A 13 8.74 -5.54 11.80
C ASN A 13 9.50 -5.81 10.50
N ALA A 14 8.82 -5.77 9.36
CA ALA A 14 9.45 -5.96 8.05
C ALA A 14 8.72 -5.18 6.95
N VAL A 15 9.48 -4.89 5.89
CA VAL A 15 8.99 -4.27 4.65
C VAL A 15 9.60 -4.97 3.44
N ALA A 16 8.83 -5.12 2.36
CA ALA A 16 9.30 -5.74 1.12
C ALA A 16 8.67 -5.07 -0.11
N TRP A 17 9.50 -4.74 -1.09
CA TRP A 17 9.03 -4.28 -2.39
C TRP A 17 8.60 -5.47 -3.25
N ASN A 18 7.50 -5.31 -3.98
CA ASN A 18 7.14 -6.20 -5.06
C ASN A 18 8.10 -5.95 -6.25
N PRO A 19 8.80 -6.97 -6.77
CA PRO A 19 9.76 -6.79 -7.86
C PRO A 19 9.11 -6.56 -9.23
N ARG A 20 7.78 -6.74 -9.36
CA ARG A 20 7.04 -6.62 -10.63
C ARG A 20 6.08 -5.45 -10.67
N LEU A 21 5.45 -5.13 -9.54
CA LEU A 21 4.45 -4.05 -9.44
C LEU A 21 4.98 -2.97 -8.50
N PRO A 22 4.58 -1.69 -8.68
CA PRO A 22 4.96 -0.60 -7.79
C PRO A 22 4.19 -0.70 -6.46
N GLN A 23 4.43 -1.77 -5.70
CA GLN A 23 3.75 -2.06 -4.45
C GLN A 23 4.79 -2.33 -3.36
N LEU A 24 4.52 -1.81 -2.17
CA LEU A 24 5.27 -2.10 -0.96
C LEU A 24 4.36 -2.86 0.00
N VAL A 25 4.89 -3.90 0.62
CA VAL A 25 4.19 -4.64 1.68
C VAL A 25 4.88 -4.37 3.01
N SER A 26 4.11 -4.17 4.07
CA SER A 26 4.61 -4.04 5.44
C SER A 26 3.83 -4.95 6.40
N CYS A 27 4.53 -5.52 7.38
CA CYS A 27 3.92 -6.28 8.49
C CYS A 27 4.24 -5.65 9.85
N SER A 28 3.31 -5.76 10.80
CA SER A 28 3.36 -5.04 12.07
C SER A 28 2.85 -5.91 13.23
N ASP A 29 3.25 -5.57 14.45
CA ASP A 29 2.74 -6.17 15.69
C ASP A 29 1.24 -5.88 15.93
N ASP A 30 0.64 -4.98 15.15
CA ASP A 30 -0.81 -4.72 15.19
C ASP A 30 -1.66 -5.83 14.55
N CYS A 31 -1.03 -6.98 14.25
CA CYS A 31 -1.63 -8.14 13.62
C CYS A 31 -2.15 -7.87 12.20
N THR A 32 -1.63 -6.83 11.52
CA THR A 32 -1.98 -6.52 10.13
C THR A 32 -0.79 -6.56 9.18
N VAL A 33 -1.10 -6.88 7.93
CA VAL A 33 -0.24 -6.67 6.77
C VAL A 33 -0.89 -5.62 5.89
N ARG A 34 -0.13 -4.64 5.41
CA ARG A 34 -0.63 -3.57 4.54
C ARG A 34 0.09 -3.59 3.20
N ILE A 35 -0.66 -3.38 2.13
CA ILE A 35 -0.16 -3.20 0.77
C ILE A 35 -0.30 -1.72 0.42
N TRP A 36 0.81 -1.10 0.05
CA TRP A 36 0.89 0.28 -0.37
C TRP A 36 1.14 0.30 -1.86
N SER A 37 0.20 0.83 -2.62
CA SER A 37 0.32 1.03 -4.06
C SER A 37 -0.03 2.48 -4.38
N PRO A 38 0.58 3.09 -5.41
CA PRO A 38 0.00 4.30 -5.98
C PRO A 38 -1.42 3.96 -6.43
N LEU A 39 -2.31 4.94 -6.35
CA LEU A 39 -3.55 4.85 -7.12
C LEU A 39 -3.12 4.81 -8.59
N VAL A 40 -3.11 3.62 -9.18
CA VAL A 40 -3.18 3.50 -10.64
C VAL A 40 -4.40 4.34 -11.00
N GLY A 41 -4.24 5.29 -11.91
CA GLY A 41 -5.34 6.14 -12.35
C GLY A 41 -6.49 5.27 -12.85
N ILE A 42 -7.39 4.90 -11.94
CA ILE A 42 -8.79 4.72 -12.27
C ILE A 42 -9.19 6.15 -12.57
N ASP A 43 -8.99 6.56 -13.83
CA ASP A 43 -9.77 7.65 -14.34
C ASP A 43 -11.22 7.28 -14.01
N PRO A 44 -11.96 8.12 -13.27
CA PRO A 44 -13.37 7.86 -12.99
C PRO A 44 -14.19 7.56 -14.26
N SER A 45 -13.70 7.97 -15.44
CA SER A 45 -14.27 7.62 -16.75
C SER A 45 -14.16 6.12 -17.13
N THR A 46 -13.21 5.39 -16.53
CA THR A 46 -12.94 3.97 -16.80
C THR A 46 -13.80 3.03 -15.97
N ILE A 47 -14.50 3.54 -14.95
CA ILE A 47 -15.58 2.80 -14.30
C ILE A 47 -16.80 2.86 -15.22
N GLN A 48 -16.80 2.05 -16.29
CA GLN A 48 -18.03 1.70 -16.97
C GLN A 48 -18.87 0.90 -15.96
N GLN A 49 -19.85 1.59 -15.37
CA GLN A 49 -20.98 0.95 -14.70
C GLN A 49 -21.68 0.08 -15.74
N ASN A 50 -21.65 -1.23 -15.51
CA ASN A 50 -22.61 -2.16 -16.10
C ASN A 50 -23.55 -2.61 -14.98
#